data_AF-W9WS93-F1
#
_entry.id   AF-W9WS93-F1
#
_cell.length_a   1.000
_cell.length_b   1.000
_cell.length_c   1.000
_cell.angle_alpha   90.00
_cell.angle_beta   90.00
_cell.angle_gamma   90.00
#
_symmetry.space_group_name_H-M   'P 1'
#
loop_
_entity.id
_entity.type
_entity.pdbx_description
1 polymer ?
#
loop_
_entity_poly.entity_id
_entity_poly.type
_entity_poly.pdbx_seq_one_letter_code
_entity_poly.pdbx_strand_id
1 'polypeptide(L)'
;DGTKVVERILGPGVTGLVVQQGGYALTIPQLSGEIGGEPPTRESFSLRNEERSHRIRSIEDEKAIYRRLGNQPCVVRCDYNLPSAEHLMRMELMN
;
A
#
# COMPACT_ATOMS: atom_id res chain seq x y z
N ASP A 1 6.72 -9.36 17.37
CA ASP A 1 6.33 -10.72 16.89
C ASP A 1 5.15 -10.68 15.92
N GLY A 2 4.58 -9.51 15.62
CA GLY A 2 3.44 -9.39 14.68
C GLY A 2 2.11 -9.87 15.28
N THR A 3 2.05 -10.19 16.57
CA THR A 3 0.83 -10.75 17.20
C THR A 3 -0.16 -9.68 17.68
N LYS A 4 0.28 -8.42 17.74
CA LYS A 4 -0.54 -7.28 18.14
C LYS A 4 -0.26 -6.10 17.23
N VAL A 5 -1.34 -5.49 16.72
CA VAL A 5 -1.29 -4.20 16.04
C VAL A 5 -1.14 -3.13 17.11
N VAL A 6 -0.05 -2.37 17.04
CA VAL A 6 0.25 -1.28 18.00
C VAL A 6 0.16 0.09 17.34
N GLU A 7 0.10 0.12 16.02
CA GLU A 7 -0.04 1.29 15.19
C GLU A 7 -1.47 1.83 15.25
N ARG A 8 -1.59 3.16 15.25
CA ARG A 8 -2.90 3.81 15.13
C ARG A 8 -3.40 3.64 13.69
N ILE A 9 -4.51 2.93 13.54
CA ILE A 9 -5.18 2.79 12.23
C ILE A 9 -5.87 4.12 11.90
N LEU A 10 -5.51 4.71 10.75
CA LEU A 10 -6.13 5.92 10.23
C LEU A 10 -7.39 5.59 9.43
N GLY A 11 -7.39 4.45 8.73
CA GLY A 11 -8.57 3.94 8.06
C GLY A 11 -8.25 2.95 6.94
N PRO A 12 -9.28 2.34 6.34
CA PRO A 12 -9.14 1.56 5.11
C PRO A 12 -8.78 2.47 3.93
N GLY A 13 -7.79 2.06 3.15
CA GLY A 13 -7.49 2.61 1.83
C GLY A 13 -8.06 1.72 0.72
N VAL A 14 -8.16 2.24 -0.49
CA VAL A 14 -8.65 1.46 -1.66
C VAL A 14 -7.78 0.23 -1.91
N THR A 15 -6.48 0.34 -1.66
CA THR A 15 -5.50 -0.71 -1.94
C THR A 15 -4.98 -1.42 -0.69
N GLY A 16 -5.50 -1.10 0.51
CA GLY A 16 -5.03 -1.70 1.75
C GLY A 16 -5.42 -0.95 3.02
N LEU A 17 -4.52 -0.93 4.01
CA LEU A 17 -4.74 -0.27 5.30
C LEU A 17 -3.81 0.93 5.44
N VAL A 18 -4.33 2.05 5.97
CA VAL A 18 -3.52 3.21 6.28
C VAL A 18 -3.32 3.30 7.80
N VAL A 19 -2.06 3.35 8.21
CA VAL A 19 -1.67 3.45 9.62
C VAL A 19 -0.83 4.71 9.85
N GLN A 20 -0.87 5.25 11.07
CA GLN A 20 0.00 6.34 11.46
C GLN A 20 1.35 5.78 11.92
N GLN A 21 2.43 6.29 11.33
CA GLN A 21 3.80 6.00 11.74
C GLN A 21 4.52 7.32 12.02
N GLY A 22 4.55 7.74 13.29
CA GLY A 22 5.08 9.04 13.68
C GLY A 22 4.31 10.20 13.04
N GLY A 23 5.02 11.08 12.32
CA GLY A 23 4.46 12.21 11.57
C GLY A 23 3.96 11.85 10.16
N TYR A 24 3.82 10.56 9.84
CA TYR A 24 3.46 10.09 8.51
C TYR A 24 2.23 9.17 8.52
N ALA A 25 1.53 9.15 7.40
CA ALA A 25 0.58 8.10 7.04
C ALA A 25 1.30 7.05 6.18
N LEU A 26 1.23 5.79 6.58
CA LEU A 26 1.81 4.66 5.88
C LEU A 26 0.69 3.79 5.30
N THR A 27 0.65 3.67 3.98
CA THR A 27 -0.24 2.73 3.27
C THR A 27 0.44 1.36 3.18
N ILE A 28 -0.20 0.37 3.80
CA ILE A 28 0.16 -1.04 3.75
C ILE A 28 -0.77 -1.71 2.73
N PRO A 29 -0.27 -2.06 1.53
CA PRO A 29 -1.12 -2.63 0.49
C PRO A 29 -1.54 -4.06 0.83
N GLN A 30 -2.80 -4.38 0.55
CA GLN A 30 -3.30 -5.74 0.62
C GLN A 30 -2.92 -6.47 -0.67
N LEU A 31 -1.83 -7.23 -0.64
CA LEU A 31 -1.30 -7.96 -1.79
C LEU A 31 -1.69 -9.45 -1.83
N SER A 32 -2.26 -9.98 -0.74
CA SER A 32 -2.82 -11.33 -0.69
C SER A 32 -4.34 -11.26 -0.79
N GLY A 33 -4.94 -11.99 -1.74
CA GLY A 33 -6.38 -12.25 -1.74
C GLY A 33 -6.80 -13.06 -0.51
N GLU A 34 -8.06 -12.95 -0.10
CA GLU A 34 -8.60 -13.70 1.03
C GLU A 34 -8.27 -15.20 0.91
N ILE A 35 -7.67 -15.73 1.98
CA ILE A 35 -7.51 -17.17 2.16
C ILE A 35 -8.84 -17.67 2.72
N GLY A 36 -9.88 -17.68 1.88
CA GLY A 36 -10.99 -18.60 2.10
C GLY A 36 -10.42 -20.02 2.07
N GLY A 37 -10.77 -20.86 3.04
CA GLY A 37 -10.08 -22.12 3.38
C GLY A 37 -10.07 -23.23 2.31
N GLU A 38 -10.41 -22.91 1.06
CA GLU A 38 -10.40 -23.82 -0.07
C GLU A 38 -9.14 -23.56 -0.91
N PRO A 39 -8.36 -24.59 -1.26
CA PRO A 39 -7.16 -24.41 -2.07
C PRO A 39 -7.54 -23.80 -3.43
N PRO A 40 -6.85 -22.74 -3.86
CA PRO A 40 -7.17 -22.08 -5.13
C PRO A 40 -7.01 -23.05 -6.30
N THR A 41 -8.01 -23.13 -7.18
CA THR A 41 -7.86 -23.76 -8.49
C THR A 41 -6.77 -23.04 -9.30
N ARG A 42 -6.16 -23.72 -10.27
CA ARG A 42 -5.09 -23.15 -11.12
C ARG A 42 -5.51 -21.83 -11.78
N GLU A 43 -6.77 -21.72 -12.21
CA GLU A 43 -7.35 -20.50 -12.80
C GLU A 43 -7.47 -19.37 -11.75
N SER A 44 -8.00 -19.67 -10.57
CA SER A 44 -8.10 -18.69 -9.47
C SER A 44 -6.73 -18.24 -8.98
N PHE A 45 -5.71 -19.10 -9.05
CA PHE A 45 -4.33 -18.75 -8.71
C PHE A 45 -3.72 -17.79 -9.75
N SER A 46 -3.99 -18.00 -11.05
CA SER A 46 -3.56 -17.08 -12.12
C SER A 46 -4.19 -15.70 -11.94
N LEU A 47 -5.51 -15.65 -11.75
CA LEU A 47 -6.25 -14.40 -11.55
C LEU A 47 -5.74 -13.64 -10.32
N ARG A 48 -5.51 -14.31 -9.19
CA ARG A 48 -4.94 -13.69 -7.98
C ARG A 48 -3.54 -13.13 -8.22
N ASN A 49 -2.72 -13.78 -9.04
CA ASN A 49 -1.38 -13.29 -9.39
C ASN A 49 -1.43 -12.08 -10.34
N GLU A 50 -2.34 -12.09 -11.30
CA GLU A 50 -2.60 -10.94 -12.18
C GLU A 50 -3.09 -9.74 -11.35
N GLU A 51 -4.08 -9.93 -10.48
CA GLU A 51 -4.59 -8.90 -9.56
C GLU A 51 -3.49 -8.33 -8.66
N ARG A 52 -2.65 -9.20 -8.08
CA ARG A 52 -1.49 -8.79 -7.29
C ARG A 52 -0.53 -7.95 -8.11
N SER A 53 -0.25 -8.35 -9.34
CA SER A 53 0.67 -7.65 -10.24
C SER A 53 0.10 -6.29 -10.66
N HIS A 54 -1.19 -6.21 -10.94
CA HIS A 54 -1.90 -4.96 -11.20
C HIS A 54 -1.87 -4.02 -9.99
N ARG A 55 -2.06 -4.53 -8.76
CA ARG A 55 -1.96 -3.72 -7.54
C ARG A 55 -0.56 -3.18 -7.31
N ILE A 56 0.47 -4.03 -7.46
CA ILE A 56 1.87 -3.62 -7.38
C ILE A 56 2.17 -2.50 -8.38
N ARG A 57 1.78 -2.70 -9.65
CA ARG A 57 1.99 -1.70 -10.68
C ARG A 57 1.26 -0.39 -10.39
N SER A 58 0.01 -0.46 -9.90
CA SER A 58 -0.76 0.74 -9.51
C SER A 58 -0.04 1.55 -8.43
N ILE A 59 0.58 0.89 -7.45
CA ILE A 59 1.34 1.55 -6.39
C ILE A 59 2.61 2.19 -6.95
N GLU A 60 3.30 1.52 -7.86
CA GLU A 60 4.50 2.06 -8.52
C GLU A 60 4.17 3.27 -9.39
N ASP A 61 3.08 3.19 -10.17
CA ASP A 61 2.57 4.29 -10.99
C ASP A 61 2.18 5.48 -10.10
N GLU A 62 1.50 5.24 -8.98
CA GLU A 62 1.13 6.29 -8.01
C GLU A 62 2.38 6.95 -7.41
N LYS A 63 3.39 6.17 -6.99
CA LYS A 63 4.68 6.71 -6.53
C LYS A 63 5.36 7.55 -7.62
N ALA A 64 5.34 7.09 -8.86
CA ALA A 64 5.94 7.81 -9.98
C ALA A 64 5.20 9.15 -10.24
N ILE A 65 3.88 9.17 -10.11
CA ILE A 65 3.07 10.39 -10.19
C ILE A 65 3.43 11.35 -9.07
N TYR A 66 3.49 10.90 -7.81
CA TYR A 66 3.92 11.76 -6.69
C TYR A 66 5.33 12.31 -6.91
N ARG A 67 6.29 11.49 -7.39
CA ARG A 67 7.64 11.95 -7.73
C ARG A 67 7.64 13.04 -8.79
N ARG A 68 6.83 12.87 -9.84
CA ARG A 68 6.71 13.83 -10.94
C ARG A 68 6.04 15.14 -10.50
N LEU A 69 5.01 15.04 -9.64
CA LEU A 69 4.33 16.21 -9.08
C LEU A 69 5.24 16.96 -8.10
N GLY A 70 6.12 16.26 -7.39
CA GLY A 70 7.09 16.88 -6.50
C GLY A 70 6.40 17.60 -5.34
N ASN A 71 6.82 18.83 -5.05
CA ASN A 71 6.33 19.62 -3.93
C ASN A 71 5.24 20.62 -4.34
N GLN A 72 4.16 20.12 -4.92
CA GLN A 72 3.00 20.96 -5.27
C GLN A 72 2.19 21.27 -4.00
N PRO A 73 1.77 22.53 -3.76
CA PRO A 73 1.12 22.93 -2.51
C PRO A 73 -0.17 22.18 -2.16
N CYS A 74 -0.87 21.66 -3.17
CA CYS A 74 -2.14 20.96 -3.01
C CYS A 74 -2.00 19.43 -3.08
N VAL A 75 -0.78 18.90 -3.12
CA VAL A 75 -0.50 17.47 -3.23
C VAL A 75 0.30 17.05 -2.01
N VAL A 76 -0.18 16.02 -1.31
CA VAL A 76 0.53 15.48 -0.15
C VAL A 76 1.89 14.95 -0.58
N ARG A 77 2.94 15.26 0.18
CA ARG A 77 4.27 14.77 -0.12
C ARG A 77 4.37 13.28 0.18
N CYS A 78 4.85 12.53 -0.82
CA CYS A 78 5.27 11.15 -0.65
C CYS A 78 6.75 11.11 -0.30
N ASP A 79 7.12 10.31 0.69
CA ASP A 79 8.50 9.98 1.00
C ASP A 79 8.97 8.81 0.14
N TYR A 80 10.14 8.96 -0.49
CA TYR A 80 10.69 8.01 -1.44
C TYR A 80 11.81 7.14 -0.87
N ASN A 81 12.18 7.33 0.40
CA ASN A 81 13.27 6.59 1.06
C ASN A 81 12.83 5.22 1.60
N LEU A 82 11.63 4.75 1.24
CA LEU A 82 11.18 3.42 1.61
C LEU A 82 11.82 2.35 0.71
N PRO A 83 12.12 1.15 1.26
CA PRO A 83 12.57 0.03 0.45
C PRO A 83 11.55 -0.31 -0.64
N SER A 84 11.99 -0.37 -1.90
CA SER A 84 11.10 -0.67 -3.03
C SER A 84 10.41 -2.03 -2.89
N ALA A 85 11.06 -2.99 -2.23
CA ALA A 85 10.58 -4.36 -2.06
C ALA A 85 9.28 -4.46 -1.22
N GLU A 86 8.98 -3.47 -0.39
CA GLU A 86 7.85 -3.56 0.55
C GLU A 86 6.53 -3.03 -0.05
N HIS A 87 6.56 -2.44 -1.26
CA HIS A 87 5.38 -1.85 -1.92
C HIS A 87 4.61 -0.85 -1.04
N LEU A 88 5.25 -0.30 0.00
CA LEU A 88 4.66 0.65 0.92
C LEU A 88 4.68 2.06 0.35
N MET A 89 3.71 2.88 0.73
CA MET A 89 3.71 4.31 0.44
C MET A 89 3.66 5.09 1.75
N ARG A 90 4.60 6.01 1.96
CA ARG A 90 4.63 6.89 3.13
C ARG A 90 4.36 8.31 2.69
N MET A 91 3.39 8.94 3.31
CA MET A 91 2.92 10.29 3.00
C MET A 91 2.96 11.15 4.25
N GLU A 92 3.14 12.47 4.10
CA GLU A 92 2.99 13.40 5.22
C GLU A 92 1.58 13.28 5.83
N LEU A 93 1.50 13.22 7.16
CA LEU A 93 0.22 13.20 7.85
C LEU A 93 -0.42 14.58 7.76
N MET A 94 -1.62 14.67 7.17
CA MET A 94 -2.41 15.89 7.18
C MET A 94 -3.18 15.99 8.50
N ASN A 95 -3.11 17.17 9.13
CA ASN A 95 -3.80 17.48 10.38
C ASN A 95 -5.17 18.12 10.12
#